data_AF-A0A4R4V6A3-F1
#
_entry.id   AF-A0A4R4V6A3-F1
#
_cell.length_a   1.000
_cell.length_b   1.000
_cell.length_c   1.000
_cell.angle_alpha   90.00
_cell.angle_beta   90.00
_cell.angle_gamma   90.00
#
_symmetry.space_group_name_H-M   'P 1'
#
loop_
_entity.id
_entity.type
_entity.pdbx_description
1 polymer ?
#
loop_
_entity_poly.entity_id
_entity_poly.type
_entity_poly.pdbx_seq_one_letter_code
_entity_poly.pdbx_strand_id
1 'polypeptide(L)'
;GRKQSPARNLLQRLQDRAADVLRFADFPGWVPFTNNMGERALRPVKTQVKISGCHQSEDGAAHWLTVRSYLDTRVPQLIHDPGHVRA
;
A
#
# COMPACT_ATOMS: atom_id res chain seq x y z
N GLY A 1 -6.38 0.42 33.99
CA GLY A 1 -7.09 -0.65 33.24
C GLY A 1 -6.09 -1.55 32.53
N ARG A 2 -6.37 -2.85 32.39
CA ARG A 2 -5.46 -3.82 31.75
C ARG A 2 -5.35 -3.57 30.24
N LYS A 3 -4.12 -3.59 29.70
CA LYS A 3 -3.85 -3.45 28.25
C LYS A 3 -4.57 -4.56 27.47
N GLN A 4 -5.28 -4.19 26.41
CA GLN A 4 -5.95 -5.15 25.52
C GLN A 4 -4.92 -5.98 24.71
N SER A 5 -5.29 -7.22 24.38
CA SER A 5 -4.44 -8.10 23.58
C SER A 5 -4.37 -7.67 22.10
N PRO A 6 -3.27 -7.97 21.39
CA PRO A 6 -3.16 -7.67 19.96
C PRO A 6 -4.31 -8.27 19.12
N ALA A 7 -4.74 -9.50 19.42
CA ALA A 7 -5.83 -10.17 18.73
C ALA A 7 -7.15 -9.41 18.88
N ARG A 8 -7.46 -8.91 20.08
CA ARG A 8 -8.68 -8.12 20.32
C ARG A 8 -8.62 -6.76 19.62
N ASN A 9 -7.45 -6.12 19.60
CA ASN A 9 -7.25 -4.87 18.87
C ASN A 9 -7.44 -5.06 17.36
N LEU A 10 -6.96 -6.18 16.81
CA LEU A 10 -7.15 -6.51 15.41
C LEU A 10 -8.63 -6.75 15.09
N LEU A 11 -9.32 -7.59 15.88
CA LEU A 11 -10.75 -7.85 15.68
C LEU A 11 -11.56 -6.56 15.69
N GLN A 12 -11.34 -5.69 16.68
CA GLN A 12 -12.05 -4.42 16.79
C GLN A 12 -11.81 -3.55 15.54
N ARG A 13 -10.56 -3.45 15.07
CA ARG A 13 -10.24 -2.69 13.84
C ARG A 13 -10.93 -3.26 12.61
N LEU A 14 -10.97 -4.59 12.48
CA LEU A 14 -11.64 -5.26 11.36
C LEU A 14 -13.16 -5.02 11.40
N GLN A 15 -13.77 -5.00 12.58
CA GLN A 15 -15.19 -4.70 12.76
C GLN A 15 -15.49 -3.23 12.47
N ASP A 16 -14.75 -2.31 13.09
CA ASP A 16 -14.94 -0.86 12.94
C ASP A 16 -14.68 -0.39 11.50
N ARG A 17 -13.86 -1.13 10.74
CA ARG A 17 -13.47 -0.81 9.36
C ARG A 17 -13.90 -1.87 8.36
N ALA A 18 -14.94 -2.65 8.66
CA ALA A 18 -15.39 -3.75 7.81
C ALA A 18 -15.64 -3.32 6.35
N ALA A 19 -16.25 -2.15 6.15
CA ALA A 19 -16.50 -1.59 4.82
C ALA A 19 -15.21 -1.28 4.04
N ASP A 20 -14.16 -0.79 4.72
CA ASP A 20 -12.86 -0.53 4.09
C ASP A 20 -12.13 -1.84 3.76
N VAL A 21 -12.18 -2.81 4.67
CA VAL A 21 -11.50 -4.11 4.54
C VAL A 21 -12.13 -4.96 3.42
N LEU A 22 -13.46 -4.94 3.30
CA LEU A 22 -14.20 -5.75 2.32
C LEU A 22 -14.47 -5.02 1.01
N ARG A 23 -13.97 -3.79 0.85
CA ARG A 23 -14.23 -2.96 -0.34
C ARG A 23 -13.86 -3.62 -1.67
N PHE A 24 -12.86 -4.51 -1.66
CA PHE A 24 -12.47 -5.29 -2.85
C PHE A 24 -13.57 -6.27 -3.30
N ALA A 25 -14.41 -6.74 -2.38
CA ALA A 25 -15.50 -7.66 -2.67
C ALA A 25 -16.72 -6.92 -3.23
N ASP A 26 -16.99 -5.72 -2.71
CA ASP A 26 -18.09 -4.87 -3.17
C ASP A 26 -17.78 -4.19 -4.52
N PHE A 27 -16.50 -3.87 -4.77
CA PHE A 27 -16.04 -3.16 -5.97
C PHE A 27 -14.85 -3.84 -6.66
N PRO A 28 -14.98 -5.11 -7.11
CA PRO A 28 -13.86 -5.89 -7.64
C PRO A 28 -13.24 -5.29 -8.92
N GLY A 29 -13.96 -4.42 -9.62
CA GLY A 29 -13.50 -3.65 -10.79
C GLY A 29 -12.60 -2.44 -10.48
N TRP A 30 -12.69 -1.91 -9.25
CA TRP A 30 -12.06 -0.65 -8.86
C TRP A 30 -11.04 -0.83 -7.75
N VAL A 31 -11.25 -1.83 -6.90
CA VAL A 31 -10.39 -2.15 -5.77
C VAL A 31 -9.83 -3.57 -5.99
N PRO A 32 -8.51 -3.71 -6.21
CA PRO A 32 -7.91 -5.02 -6.39
C PRO A 32 -8.00 -5.85 -5.11
N PHE A 33 -8.14 -7.17 -5.26
CA PHE A 33 -8.07 -8.11 -4.14
C PHE A 33 -6.68 -8.12 -3.46
N THR A 34 -5.64 -7.78 -4.21
CA THR A 34 -4.25 -7.79 -3.75
C THR A 34 -3.75 -6.41 -3.34
N ASN A 35 -2.88 -6.38 -2.33
CA ASN A 35 -2.17 -5.18 -1.88
C ASN A 35 -0.85 -4.92 -2.64
N ASN A 36 -0.55 -5.68 -3.70
CA ASN A 36 0.73 -5.62 -4.43
C ASN A 36 1.15 -4.19 -4.79
N MET A 37 0.22 -3.35 -5.23
CA MET A 37 0.51 -1.97 -5.62
C MET A 37 0.99 -1.12 -4.43
N GLY A 38 0.28 -1.22 -3.29
CA GLY A 38 0.64 -0.51 -2.06
C GLY A 38 1.96 -1.01 -1.48
N GLU A 39 2.19 -2.32 -1.44
CA GLU A 39 3.46 -2.87 -0.97
C GLU A 39 4.63 -2.47 -1.87
N ARG A 40 4.43 -2.46 -3.19
CA ARG A 40 5.46 -2.06 -4.15
C ARG A 40 5.86 -0.59 -3.98
N ALA A 41 4.92 0.29 -3.67
CA ALA A 41 5.18 1.70 -3.41
C ALA A 41 5.89 1.93 -2.06
N LEU A 42 5.59 1.12 -1.04
CA LEU A 42 6.14 1.29 0.32
C LEU A 42 7.49 0.60 0.55
N ARG A 43 7.73 -0.55 -0.07
CA ARG A 43 8.98 -1.32 0.06
C ARG A 43 10.26 -0.48 -0.17
N PRO A 44 10.33 0.40 -1.17
CA PRO A 44 11.50 1.24 -1.43
C PRO A 44 11.84 2.17 -0.28
N VAL A 45 10.84 2.68 0.44
CA VAL A 45 11.03 3.55 1.62
C VAL A 45 11.81 2.77 2.68
N LYS A 46 11.40 1.53 2.95
CA LYS A 46 12.09 0.68 3.92
C LYS A 46 13.49 0.28 3.43
N THR A 47 13.64 -0.01 2.14
CA THR A 47 14.93 -0.35 1.53
C THR A 47 15.91 0.82 1.60
N GLN A 48 15.46 2.05 1.33
CA GLN A 48 16.26 3.27 1.47
C GLN A 48 16.85 3.36 2.88
N VAL A 49 16.01 3.20 3.90
CA VAL A 49 16.46 3.32 5.30
C VAL A 49 17.43 2.20 5.66
N LYS A 50 17.19 0.99 5.15
CA LYS A 50 18.01 -0.19 5.43
C LYS A 50 19.40 -0.11 4.78
N ILE A 51 19.48 0.36 3.54
CA ILE A 51 20.71 0.31 2.73
C ILE A 51 21.49 1.63 2.80
N SER A 52 20.80 2.76 2.75
CA SER A 52 21.39 4.09 2.63
C SER A 52 21.29 4.92 3.91
N GLY A 53 20.61 4.41 4.94
CA GLY A 53 20.30 5.17 6.16
C GLY A 53 19.12 6.13 5.95
N CYS A 54 18.82 6.94 6.97
CA CYS A 54 17.73 7.92 6.89
C CYS A 54 18.12 9.13 6.02
N HIS A 55 17.14 9.79 5.39
CA HIS A 55 17.36 11.10 4.76
C HIS A 55 17.86 12.11 5.80
N GLN A 56 18.80 12.97 5.40
CA GLN A 56 19.38 13.99 6.29
C GLN A 56 18.45 15.21 6.51
N SER A 57 17.42 15.36 5.68
CA SER A 57 16.39 16.39 5.79
C SER A 57 15.05 15.90 5.27
N GLU A 58 13.97 16.53 5.74
CA GLU A 58 12.62 16.27 5.24
C GLU A 58 12.47 16.64 3.76
N ASP A 59 13.07 17.75 3.32
CA ASP A 59 13.08 18.18 1.91
C ASP A 59 13.71 17.13 1.00
N GLY A 60 14.83 16.54 1.42
CA GLY A 60 15.50 15.47 0.68
C GLY A 60 14.63 14.20 0.58
N ALA A 61 13.88 13.88 1.64
CA ALA A 61 12.91 12.79 1.62
C ALA A 61 11.75 13.09 0.67
N ALA A 62 11.23 14.32 0.68
CA ALA A 62 10.13 14.76 -0.18
C ALA A 62 10.51 14.71 -1.66
N HIS A 63 11.69 15.19 -2.03
CA HIS A 63 12.19 15.10 -3.42
C HIS A 63 12.33 13.65 -3.88
N TRP A 64 12.89 12.78 -3.04
CA TRP A 64 13.04 11.37 -3.36
C TRP A 64 11.67 10.68 -3.55
N LEU A 65 10.72 10.92 -2.64
CA LEU A 65 9.35 10.42 -2.74
C LEU A 65 8.63 10.93 -3.98
N THR A 66 8.88 12.17 -4.41
CA THR A 66 8.28 12.78 -5.60
C THR A 66 8.72 12.07 -6.89
N VAL A 67 10.02 11.83 -7.05
CA VAL A 67 10.53 11.06 -8.20
C VAL A 67 9.97 9.64 -8.16
N ARG A 68 9.91 9.03 -6.98
CA ARG A 68 9.42 7.67 -6.82
C ARG A 68 7.93 7.52 -7.16
N SER A 69 7.09 8.42 -6.67
CA SER A 69 5.64 8.39 -6.91
C SER A 69 5.32 8.52 -8.40
N TYR A 70 6.07 9.36 -9.12
CA TYR A 70 5.96 9.50 -10.57
C TYR A 70 6.29 8.19 -11.29
N LEU A 71 7.35 7.49 -10.89
CA LEU A 71 7.71 6.19 -11.46
C LEU A 71 6.65 5.12 -11.16
N ASP A 72 6.19 5.02 -9.90
CA ASP A 72 5.21 4.01 -9.49
C ASP A 72 3.84 4.22 -10.16
N THR A 73 3.48 5.45 -10.53
CA THR A 73 2.24 5.79 -11.26
C THR A 73 2.31 5.45 -12.76
N ARG A 74 3.50 5.55 -13.37
CA ARG A 74 3.69 5.31 -14.82
C ARG A 74 3.96 3.85 -15.19
N VAL A 75 4.34 3.01 -14.24
CA VAL A 75 4.52 1.56 -14.47
C VAL A 75 3.14 0.91 -14.64
N PRO A 76 2.86 0.22 -15.76
CA PRO A 76 1.60 -0.48 -15.96
C PRO A 76 1.26 -1.36 -14.76
N GLN A 77 0.10 -1.10 -14.17
CA GLN A 77 -0.46 -1.91 -13.11
C GLN A 77 -1.00 -3.17 -13.80
N LEU A 78 -0.15 -4.18 -13.99
CA LEU A 78 -0.45 -5.43 -14.71
C LEU A 78 -1.62 -6.26 -14.13
N ILE A 79 -2.44 -5.70 -13.23
CA ILE A 79 -3.53 -6.38 -12.55
C ILE A 79 -4.68 -5.38 -12.33
N HIS A 80 -5.26 -4.85 -13.41
CA HIS A 80 -6.68 -4.47 -13.50
C HIS A 80 -7.06 -4.05 -14.92
N ASP A 81 -7.03 -4.98 -15.87
CA ASP A 81 -7.73 -4.79 -17.14
C ASP A 81 -8.67 -5.97 -17.35
N PRO A 82 -9.99 -5.81 -17.09
CA PRO A 82 -10.97 -6.85 -17.38
C PRO A 82 -11.13 -7.13 -18.89
N GLY A 83 -10.46 -6.38 -19.77
CA GLY A 83 -10.47 -6.58 -21.22
C GLY A 83 -9.19 -7.17 -21.83
N HIS A 84 -8.11 -7.35 -21.06
CA HIS A 84 -6.86 -7.90 -21.60
C HIS A 84 -6.79 -9.42 -21.45
N VAL A 85 -7.62 -10.13 -22.23
CA VAL A 85 -7.33 -11.50 -22.60
C VAL A 85 -6.06 -11.51 -23.44
N ARG A 86 -4.99 -12.12 -22.90
CA ARG A 86 -3.79 -12.39 -23.70
C ARG A 86 -4.16 -13.39 -24.79
N ALA A 87 -4.02 -12.98 -26.04
CA ALA A 87 -3.87 -13.88 -27.19
C ALA A 87 -2.55 -14.66 -27.09
#